data_AF-A0A7S2GZ84-F1
#
_entry.id   AF-A0A7S2GZ84-F1
#
_cell.length_a   1.000
_cell.length_b   1.000
_cell.length_c   1.000
_cell.angle_alpha   90.00
_cell.angle_beta   90.00
_cell.angle_gamma   90.00
#
_symmetry.space_group_name_H-M   'P 1'
#
loop_
_entity.id
_entity.type
_entity.pdbx_description
1 polymer ?
#
loop_
_entity_poly.entity_id
_entity_poly.type
_entity_poly.pdbx_seq_one_letter_code
_entity_poly.pdbx_strand_id
1 'polypeptide(L)'
;MQACQEAITGADELCKRVDPEEEPYKSKYLAREALNLGLTKCEGQSGPAIESAKAKIQWRLGSICMDVEERGSAEEGLSAAVNYWCVDTGVAAQALAAVEKAEKLWEDEEGDDGSADDASDANSSVSGQSSAAASEAAPPGADASEPAASEAGDAPIDPSKPRGRKALLKALIDKVKRTVEEWTEWAEEYEEEQQRLADEFAEKTAELQSRIEAVQKQDFKGSRVVVRGVKIEKYAHLNGTEGMAESYDAKKQRWMVKWMGEDVTRPGLLLKPENLMFTDAYKMMQEMEQLRVKEDDRIARKSAGRAEKSSEA
;
A
#
# COMPACT_ATOMS: atom_id res chain seq x y z
N MET A 1 -22.68 -10.03 -8.01
CA MET A 1 -23.45 -10.85 -7.03
C MET A 1 -23.42 -12.35 -7.31
N GLN A 2 -24.03 -12.86 -8.40
CA GLN A 2 -24.03 -14.31 -8.69
C GLN A 2 -22.61 -14.91 -8.74
N ALA A 3 -21.66 -14.23 -9.39
CA ALA A 3 -20.26 -14.65 -9.44
C ALA A 3 -19.57 -14.71 -8.05
N CYS A 4 -19.87 -13.77 -7.14
CA CYS A 4 -19.30 -13.76 -5.78
C CYS A 4 -19.94 -14.91 -4.94
N GLN A 5 -21.24 -15.19 -5.12
CA GLN A 5 -21.94 -16.31 -4.47
C GLN A 5 -21.40 -17.66 -4.95
N GLU A 6 -21.20 -17.82 -6.27
CA GLU A 6 -20.63 -19.02 -6.87
C GLU A 6 -19.19 -19.28 -6.40
N ALA A 7 -18.38 -18.23 -6.20
CA ALA A 7 -17.04 -18.36 -5.64
C ALA A 7 -17.05 -18.85 -4.18
N ILE A 8 -17.94 -18.30 -3.34
CA ILE A 8 -18.10 -18.73 -1.94
C ILE A 8 -18.58 -20.18 -1.88
N THR A 9 -19.63 -20.53 -2.63
CA THR A 9 -20.16 -21.90 -2.66
C THR A 9 -19.16 -22.89 -3.26
N GLY A 10 -18.41 -22.48 -4.29
CA GLY A 10 -17.35 -23.28 -4.90
C GLY A 10 -16.19 -23.56 -3.94
N ALA A 11 -15.76 -22.57 -3.16
CA ALA A 11 -14.76 -22.75 -2.12
C ALA A 11 -15.24 -23.71 -1.02
N ASP A 12 -16.50 -23.58 -0.57
CA ASP A 12 -17.09 -24.48 0.43
C ASP A 12 -17.22 -25.92 -0.09
N GLU A 13 -17.53 -26.13 -1.37
CA GLU A 13 -17.56 -27.47 -1.98
C GLU A 13 -16.16 -28.06 -2.16
N LEU A 14 -15.16 -27.27 -2.53
CA LEU A 14 -13.77 -27.72 -2.64
C LEU A 14 -13.22 -28.16 -1.29
N CYS A 15 -13.51 -27.41 -0.21
CA CYS A 15 -13.17 -27.79 1.15
C CYS A 15 -13.81 -29.12 1.59
N LYS A 16 -15.00 -29.45 1.08
CA LYS A 16 -15.72 -30.69 1.41
C LYS A 16 -15.28 -31.91 0.60
N ARG A 17 -14.73 -31.71 -0.61
CA ARG A 17 -14.37 -32.80 -1.53
C ARG A 17 -12.96 -33.36 -1.32
N VAL A 18 -12.09 -32.59 -0.68
CA VAL A 18 -10.74 -33.06 -0.38
C VAL A 18 -10.76 -33.71 0.99
N ASP A 19 -10.38 -34.99 1.05
CA ASP A 19 -10.24 -35.70 2.30
C ASP A 19 -9.18 -34.97 3.16
N PRO A 20 -9.55 -34.41 4.32
CA PRO A 20 -8.64 -33.66 5.16
C PRO A 20 -7.49 -34.52 5.71
N GLU A 21 -7.62 -35.86 5.68
CA GLU A 21 -6.56 -36.78 6.12
C GLU A 21 -5.50 -37.07 5.05
N GLU A 22 -5.84 -37.03 3.76
CA GLU A 22 -4.90 -37.34 2.68
C GLU A 22 -4.04 -36.13 2.26
N GLU A 23 -4.62 -34.94 2.07
CA GLU A 23 -3.90 -33.76 1.55
C GLU A 23 -4.41 -32.42 2.13
N PRO A 24 -4.22 -32.15 3.44
CA PRO A 24 -4.77 -30.98 4.14
C PRO A 24 -4.29 -29.62 3.58
N TYR A 25 -3.10 -29.59 2.98
CA TYR A 25 -2.54 -28.36 2.39
C TYR A 25 -3.16 -28.03 1.02
N LYS A 26 -3.58 -29.06 0.27
CA LYS A 26 -4.10 -28.87 -1.09
C LYS A 26 -5.55 -28.41 -1.07
N SER A 27 -6.37 -28.88 -0.12
CA SER A 27 -7.74 -28.40 0.08
C SER A 27 -7.76 -26.90 0.39
N LYS A 28 -6.88 -26.46 1.29
CA LYS A 28 -6.77 -25.07 1.73
C LYS A 28 -6.17 -24.16 0.67
N TYR A 29 -5.18 -24.63 -0.10
CA TYR A 29 -4.64 -23.89 -1.24
C TYR A 29 -5.70 -23.67 -2.32
N LEU A 30 -6.44 -24.71 -2.71
CA LEU A 30 -7.51 -24.62 -3.70
C LEU A 30 -8.68 -23.74 -3.22
N ALA A 31 -9.02 -23.81 -1.93
CA ALA A 31 -10.01 -22.92 -1.33
C ALA A 31 -9.56 -21.46 -1.34
N ARG A 32 -8.28 -21.18 -1.02
CA ARG A 32 -7.68 -19.85 -1.11
C ARG A 32 -7.70 -19.31 -2.54
N GLU A 33 -7.32 -20.12 -3.51
CA GLU A 33 -7.31 -19.74 -4.92
C GLU A 33 -8.73 -19.44 -5.44
N ALA A 34 -9.72 -20.24 -5.06
CA ALA A 34 -11.12 -20.01 -5.38
C ALA A 34 -11.68 -18.71 -4.76
N LEU A 35 -11.30 -18.40 -3.52
CA LEU A 35 -11.69 -17.16 -2.84
C LEU A 35 -11.02 -15.92 -3.46
N ASN A 36 -9.74 -16.00 -3.82
CA ASN A 36 -9.03 -14.92 -4.54
C ASN A 36 -9.66 -14.66 -5.93
N LEU A 37 -10.03 -15.72 -6.65
CA LEU A 37 -10.76 -15.59 -7.91
C LEU A 37 -12.16 -14.98 -7.72
N GLY A 38 -12.78 -15.19 -6.55
CA GLY A 38 -14.00 -14.51 -6.15
C GLY A 38 -13.79 -13.01 -5.99
N LEU A 39 -12.74 -12.59 -5.28
CA LEU A 39 -12.41 -11.17 -5.05
C LEU A 39 -12.16 -10.42 -6.36
N THR A 40 -11.33 -10.97 -7.26
CA THR A 40 -11.04 -10.34 -8.56
C THR A 40 -12.30 -10.19 -9.42
N LYS A 41 -13.26 -11.12 -9.33
CA LYS A 41 -14.57 -10.98 -10.01
C LYS A 41 -15.48 -9.92 -9.39
N CYS A 42 -15.25 -9.55 -8.14
CA CYS A 42 -15.98 -8.48 -7.45
C CYS A 42 -15.26 -7.11 -7.57
N GLU A 43 -14.04 -7.05 -8.13
CA GLU A 43 -13.34 -5.79 -8.43
C GLU A 43 -14.11 -4.95 -9.47
N GLY A 44 -14.19 -3.63 -9.23
CA GLY A 44 -14.94 -2.70 -10.07
C GLY A 44 -16.46 -2.74 -9.89
N GLN A 45 -16.99 -3.64 -9.05
CA GLN A 45 -18.41 -3.63 -8.65
C GLN A 45 -18.56 -2.96 -7.28
N SER A 46 -19.56 -2.10 -7.13
CA SER A 46 -19.87 -1.40 -5.88
C SER A 46 -21.33 -1.60 -5.47
N GLY A 47 -21.57 -1.67 -4.16
CA GLY A 47 -22.89 -1.83 -3.57
C GLY A 47 -22.85 -2.62 -2.26
N PRO A 48 -23.79 -2.40 -1.33
CA PRO A 48 -23.73 -2.97 0.02
C PRO A 48 -23.69 -4.51 0.04
N ALA A 49 -24.33 -5.15 -0.93
CA ALA A 49 -24.30 -6.61 -1.07
C ALA A 49 -22.95 -7.15 -1.59
N ILE A 50 -22.26 -6.38 -2.44
CA ILE A 50 -20.93 -6.74 -2.96
C ILE A 50 -19.87 -6.55 -1.87
N GLU A 51 -19.95 -5.46 -1.11
CA GLU A 51 -19.06 -5.22 0.03
C GLU A 51 -19.25 -6.27 1.14
N SER A 52 -20.49 -6.68 1.43
CA SER A 52 -20.75 -7.81 2.33
C SER A 52 -20.18 -9.14 1.82
N ALA A 53 -20.17 -9.36 0.50
CA ALA A 53 -19.57 -10.55 -0.10
C ALA A 53 -18.04 -10.52 -0.03
N LYS A 54 -17.40 -9.37 -0.31
CA LYS A 54 -15.95 -9.18 -0.17
C LYS A 54 -15.50 -9.43 1.27
N ALA A 55 -16.20 -8.85 2.26
CA ALA A 55 -15.92 -9.04 3.68
C ALA A 55 -16.03 -10.52 4.10
N LYS A 56 -17.05 -11.25 3.61
CA LYS A 56 -17.18 -12.70 3.86
C LYS A 56 -16.04 -13.51 3.24
N ILE A 57 -15.61 -13.16 2.04
CA ILE A 57 -14.49 -13.82 1.35
C ILE A 57 -13.17 -13.56 2.11
N GLN A 58 -12.91 -12.32 2.51
CA GLN A 58 -11.73 -11.94 3.31
C GLN A 58 -11.71 -12.64 4.67
N TRP A 59 -12.85 -12.70 5.37
CA TRP A 59 -12.97 -13.41 6.64
C TRP A 59 -12.66 -14.91 6.48
N ARG A 60 -13.17 -15.55 5.41
CA ARG A 60 -12.87 -16.96 5.10
C ARG A 60 -11.40 -17.18 4.76
N LEU A 61 -10.78 -16.28 4.01
CA LEU A 61 -9.34 -16.33 3.74
C LEU A 61 -8.54 -16.26 5.04
N GLY A 62 -8.92 -15.38 5.97
CA GLY A 62 -8.31 -15.29 7.31
C GLY A 62 -8.47 -16.58 8.12
N SER A 63 -9.68 -17.17 8.15
CA SER A 63 -9.95 -18.42 8.87
C SER A 63 -9.15 -19.61 8.32
N ILE A 64 -9.03 -19.73 7.00
CA ILE A 64 -8.24 -20.79 6.36
C ILE A 64 -6.75 -20.67 6.72
N CYS A 65 -6.23 -19.44 6.84
CA CYS A 65 -4.85 -19.21 7.28
C CYS A 65 -4.65 -19.61 8.75
N MET A 66 -5.58 -19.27 9.65
CA MET A 66 -5.47 -19.61 11.08
C MET A 66 -5.51 -21.13 11.34
N ASP A 67 -6.33 -21.89 10.61
CA ASP A 67 -6.39 -23.36 10.76
C ASP A 67 -5.13 -24.08 10.26
N VAL A 68 -4.26 -23.43 9.46
CA VAL A 68 -2.95 -24.00 9.04
C VAL A 68 -1.94 -23.91 10.18
N GLU A 69 -2.14 -22.98 11.11
CA GLU A 69 -1.14 -22.57 12.09
C GLU A 69 -1.38 -23.15 13.49
N GLU A 70 -2.50 -23.83 13.72
CA GLU A 70 -2.77 -24.60 14.95
C GLU A 70 -1.77 -25.76 15.21
N ARG A 71 -0.84 -26.02 14.28
CA ARG A 71 0.30 -26.95 14.47
C ARG A 71 1.67 -26.29 14.55
N GLY A 72 1.76 -24.96 14.43
CA GLY A 72 2.95 -24.15 14.73
C GLY A 72 2.86 -23.54 16.13
N SER A 73 3.97 -23.00 16.65
CA SER A 73 3.97 -22.31 17.94
C SER A 73 2.90 -21.21 17.94
N ALA A 74 2.15 -21.06 19.04
CA ALA A 74 1.12 -20.02 19.18
C ALA A 74 1.67 -18.60 18.87
N GLU A 75 2.98 -18.36 19.04
CA GLU A 75 3.65 -17.12 18.63
C GLU A 75 3.75 -16.93 17.10
N GLU A 76 3.99 -18.00 16.34
CA GLU A 76 4.08 -17.95 14.87
C GLU A 76 2.71 -17.72 14.25
N GLY A 77 1.67 -18.38 14.79
CA GLY A 77 0.29 -18.20 14.34
C GLY A 77 -0.24 -16.79 14.63
N LEU A 78 0.07 -16.23 15.82
CA LEU A 78 -0.30 -14.86 16.14
C LEU A 78 0.45 -13.85 15.25
N SER A 79 1.76 -14.07 15.01
CA SER A 79 2.56 -13.17 14.17
C SER A 79 2.13 -13.20 12.70
N ALA A 80 1.75 -14.35 12.16
CA ALA A 80 1.28 -14.48 10.79
C ALA A 80 -0.15 -13.95 10.61
N ALA A 81 -1.03 -14.18 11.58
CA ALA A 81 -2.37 -13.60 11.59
C ALA A 81 -2.32 -12.06 11.63
N VAL A 82 -1.46 -11.47 12.48
CA VAL A 82 -1.24 -10.02 12.54
C VAL A 82 -0.68 -9.49 11.22
N ASN A 83 0.32 -10.15 10.63
CA ASN A 83 0.89 -9.72 9.34
C ASN A 83 -0.11 -9.81 8.16
N TYR A 84 -1.06 -10.76 8.20
CA TYR A 84 -2.05 -10.94 7.13
C TYR A 84 -3.27 -10.04 7.28
N TRP A 85 -3.60 -9.64 8.51
CA TRP A 85 -4.79 -8.84 8.82
C TRP A 85 -4.56 -7.33 8.66
N CYS A 86 -3.32 -6.84 8.76
CA CYS A 86 -3.05 -5.39 8.85
C CYS A 86 -2.97 -4.62 7.51
N VAL A 87 -3.40 -5.17 6.38
CA VAL A 87 -3.43 -4.43 5.09
C VAL A 87 -4.64 -3.49 4.98
N ASP A 88 -5.64 -3.64 5.85
CA ASP A 88 -6.85 -2.82 5.88
C ASP A 88 -6.95 -2.11 7.24
N THR A 89 -7.00 -0.76 7.25
CA THR A 89 -6.95 0.07 8.48
C THR A 89 -8.09 -0.25 9.45
N GLY A 90 -9.22 -0.73 8.94
CA GLY A 90 -10.34 -1.21 9.75
C GLY A 90 -10.02 -2.46 10.59
N VAL A 91 -9.02 -3.24 10.20
CA VAL A 91 -8.63 -4.48 10.87
C VAL A 91 -7.59 -4.22 11.97
N ALA A 92 -6.71 -3.23 11.81
CA ALA A 92 -5.81 -2.78 12.88
C ALA A 92 -6.60 -2.29 14.11
N ALA A 93 -7.69 -1.52 13.88
CA ALA A 93 -8.59 -1.09 14.94
C ALA A 93 -9.30 -2.28 15.63
N GLN A 94 -9.67 -3.32 14.89
CA GLN A 94 -10.27 -4.53 15.46
C GLN A 94 -9.26 -5.37 16.25
N ALA A 95 -8.00 -5.44 15.79
CA ALA A 95 -6.92 -6.10 16.50
C ALA A 95 -6.61 -5.39 17.83
N LEU A 96 -6.52 -4.06 17.82
CA LEU A 96 -6.38 -3.26 19.04
C LEU A 96 -7.56 -3.48 20.00
N ALA A 97 -8.80 -3.40 19.51
CA ALA A 97 -9.97 -3.64 20.35
C ALA A 97 -10.01 -5.06 20.93
N ALA A 98 -9.52 -6.06 20.19
CA ALA A 98 -9.40 -7.43 20.69
C ALA A 98 -8.31 -7.55 21.77
N VAL A 99 -7.18 -6.86 21.59
CA VAL A 99 -6.10 -6.79 22.60
C VAL A 99 -6.59 -6.10 23.87
N GLU A 100 -7.26 -4.96 23.77
CA GLU A 100 -7.84 -4.24 24.92
C GLU A 100 -8.91 -5.08 25.65
N LYS A 101 -9.73 -5.82 24.89
CA LYS A 101 -10.71 -6.72 25.48
C LYS A 101 -10.06 -7.90 26.20
N ALA A 102 -8.99 -8.45 25.63
CA ALA A 102 -8.20 -9.50 26.27
C ALA A 102 -7.54 -8.97 27.55
N GLU A 103 -7.00 -7.75 27.53
CA GLU A 103 -6.41 -7.07 28.70
C GLU A 103 -7.46 -6.90 29.83
N LYS A 104 -8.67 -6.40 29.53
CA LYS A 104 -9.76 -6.24 30.50
C LYS A 104 -10.26 -7.55 31.10
N LEU A 105 -10.54 -8.56 30.26
CA LEU A 105 -10.99 -9.88 30.74
C LEU A 105 -9.98 -10.49 31.72
N TRP A 106 -8.71 -10.11 31.59
CA TRP A 106 -7.63 -10.62 32.41
C TRP A 106 -7.45 -9.85 33.72
N GLU A 107 -7.68 -8.53 33.73
CA GLU A 107 -7.75 -7.75 34.97
C GLU A 107 -8.91 -8.21 35.87
N ASP A 108 -10.03 -8.62 35.27
CA ASP A 108 -11.21 -9.11 36.01
C ASP A 108 -10.99 -10.48 36.67
N GLU A 109 -10.06 -11.32 36.16
CA GLU A 109 -9.73 -12.63 36.76
C GLU A 109 -8.80 -12.51 37.99
N GLU A 110 -8.11 -11.39 38.18
CA GLU A 110 -7.22 -11.17 39.34
C GLU A 110 -7.95 -10.69 40.61
N GLY A 111 -9.26 -10.40 40.52
CA GLY A 111 -10.05 -9.85 41.63
C GLY A 111 -10.69 -10.86 42.60
N ASP A 112 -10.53 -12.17 42.37
CA ASP A 112 -11.11 -13.23 43.21
C ASP A 112 -10.03 -14.23 43.67
N ASP A 113 -8.90 -13.72 44.17
CA ASP A 113 -8.05 -14.49 45.07
C ASP A 113 -8.73 -14.56 46.45
N GLY A 114 -9.86 -15.29 46.48
CA GLY A 114 -10.68 -15.49 47.66
C GLY A 114 -9.83 -15.56 48.92
N SER A 115 -9.92 -14.48 49.72
CA SER A 115 -9.39 -14.34 51.06
C SER A 115 -9.85 -15.54 51.89
N ALA A 116 -9.09 -16.62 51.84
CA ALA A 116 -9.28 -17.84 52.61
C ALA A 116 -8.55 -17.74 53.96
N ASP A 117 -8.44 -16.54 54.53
CA ASP A 117 -7.95 -16.30 55.88
C ASP A 117 -9.12 -16.10 56.83
N ASP A 118 -9.77 -17.20 57.21
CA ASP A 118 -10.42 -17.27 58.52
C ASP A 118 -10.42 -18.72 59.04
N ALA A 119 -9.23 -19.25 59.36
CA ALA A 119 -9.10 -20.37 60.30
C ALA A 119 -7.68 -20.52 60.89
N SER A 120 -7.61 -20.29 62.20
CA SER A 120 -6.71 -20.89 63.21
C SER A 120 -5.27 -20.37 63.40
N ASP A 121 -5.13 -19.56 64.45
CA ASP A 121 -4.36 -19.81 65.68
C ASP A 121 -2.85 -20.18 65.65
N ALA A 122 -2.13 -19.36 66.43
CA ALA A 122 -1.07 -19.72 67.39
C ALA A 122 0.30 -20.17 66.86
N ASN A 123 1.31 -19.33 67.11
CA ASN A 123 2.31 -19.53 68.18
C ASN A 123 3.72 -19.04 67.79
N SER A 124 4.39 -18.52 68.83
CA SER A 124 5.84 -18.37 69.00
C SER A 124 6.50 -17.02 68.69
N SER A 125 6.68 -16.29 69.80
CA SER A 125 7.73 -15.31 70.05
C SER A 125 9.13 -15.80 69.67
N VAL A 126 9.99 -14.88 69.25
CA VAL A 126 11.36 -14.73 69.76
C VAL A 126 11.81 -13.27 69.60
N SER A 127 12.41 -12.75 70.65
CA SER A 127 12.79 -11.35 70.87
C SER A 127 14.31 -11.17 70.77
N GLY A 128 14.73 -9.97 70.37
CA GLY A 128 16.03 -9.33 70.70
C GLY A 128 17.22 -9.79 69.83
N GLN A 129 18.24 -8.98 69.53
CA GLN A 129 18.60 -7.62 69.96
C GLN A 129 19.89 -7.22 69.19
N SER A 130 19.97 -5.98 68.67
CA SER A 130 21.11 -5.01 68.69
C SER A 130 22.55 -5.46 68.24
N SER A 131 23.40 -4.71 67.53
CA SER A 131 23.79 -3.29 67.62
C SER A 131 24.97 -2.98 66.67
N ALA A 132 25.19 -1.67 66.42
CA ALA A 132 26.46 -0.95 66.13
C ALA A 132 27.23 -1.28 64.82
N ALA A 133 27.34 -0.36 63.84
CA ALA A 133 28.14 0.88 63.79
C ALA A 133 29.66 0.66 63.60
N ALA A 134 30.18 1.02 62.42
CA ALA A 134 31.54 1.53 62.23
C ALA A 134 31.65 2.29 60.90
N SER A 135 31.98 3.57 61.03
CA SER A 135 32.34 4.50 59.97
C SER A 135 33.85 4.40 59.74
N GLU A 136 34.33 4.38 58.50
CA GLU A 136 35.73 4.68 58.19
C GLU A 136 35.85 5.39 56.84
N ALA A 137 36.71 6.40 56.80
CA ALA A 137 36.79 7.43 55.78
C ALA A 137 38.04 7.29 54.89
N ALA A 138 37.83 7.53 53.58
CA ALA A 138 38.74 8.03 52.53
C ALA A 138 39.91 7.11 52.05
N PRO A 139 40.23 7.14 50.73
CA PRO A 139 41.00 8.26 50.14
C PRO A 139 40.49 8.77 48.77
N PRO A 140 40.95 9.96 48.32
CA PRO A 140 40.62 10.50 46.99
C PRO A 140 41.65 10.05 45.93
N GLY A 141 41.15 9.68 44.75
CA GLY A 141 41.95 9.55 43.53
C GLY A 141 42.04 8.12 42.99
N ALA A 142 41.16 7.80 42.04
CA ALA A 142 41.41 6.83 40.99
C ALA A 142 40.40 7.06 39.86
N ASP A 143 40.87 6.85 38.64
CA ASP A 143 40.26 7.08 37.34
C ASP A 143 38.75 6.82 37.23
N ALA A 144 38.10 7.68 36.43
CA ALA A 144 36.80 7.45 35.83
C ALA A 144 36.87 6.21 34.91
N SER A 145 36.77 5.03 35.51
CA SER A 145 36.39 3.81 34.81
C SER A 145 34.88 3.84 34.64
N GLU A 146 34.43 3.58 33.42
CA GLU A 146 33.04 3.38 33.04
C GLU A 146 32.27 2.59 34.11
N PRO A 147 31.01 2.96 34.42
CA PRO A 147 30.17 2.07 35.19
C PRO A 147 30.00 0.79 34.37
N ALA A 148 30.66 -0.28 34.83
CA ALA A 148 30.38 -1.63 34.37
C ALA A 148 28.87 -1.82 34.49
N ALA A 149 28.21 -1.87 33.33
CA ALA A 149 26.83 -2.31 33.24
C ALA A 149 26.79 -3.65 33.96
N SER A 150 26.19 -3.66 35.15
CA SER A 150 25.85 -4.90 35.82
C SER A 150 24.96 -5.64 34.85
N GLU A 151 25.51 -6.68 34.22
CA GLU A 151 24.75 -7.76 33.61
C GLU A 151 23.86 -8.30 34.73
N ALA A 152 22.70 -7.67 34.91
CA ALA A 152 21.56 -8.27 35.57
C ALA A 152 21.23 -9.45 34.68
N GLY A 153 21.86 -10.59 34.98
CA GLY A 153 21.71 -11.81 34.22
C GLY A 153 20.22 -12.07 34.05
N ASP A 154 19.78 -12.11 32.80
CA ASP A 154 18.47 -12.57 32.40
C ASP A 154 18.31 -14.00 32.91
N ALA A 155 17.84 -14.11 34.15
CA ALA A 155 17.47 -15.39 34.71
C ALA A 155 16.39 -15.96 33.79
N PRO A 156 16.60 -17.14 33.18
CA PRO A 156 15.69 -17.68 32.20
C PRO A 156 14.29 -17.76 32.81
N ILE A 157 13.35 -17.02 32.21
CA ILE A 157 11.97 -16.96 32.65
C ILE A 157 11.40 -18.37 32.48
N ASP A 158 11.15 -19.06 33.60
CA ASP A 158 10.52 -20.37 33.61
C ASP A 158 9.05 -20.23 33.18
N PRO A 159 8.68 -20.65 31.95
CA PRO A 159 7.35 -20.44 31.39
C PRO A 159 6.28 -21.33 32.05
N SER A 160 6.69 -22.27 32.90
CA SER A 160 5.78 -23.13 33.65
C SER A 160 5.14 -22.41 34.85
N LYS A 161 5.72 -21.30 35.32
CA LYS A 161 5.17 -20.53 36.44
C LYS A 161 4.15 -19.51 35.94
N PRO A 162 3.01 -19.33 36.62
CA PRO A 162 1.97 -18.37 36.23
C PRO A 162 2.50 -16.93 36.14
N ARG A 163 3.50 -16.56 36.96
CA ARG A 163 4.19 -15.27 36.87
C ARG A 163 5.00 -15.07 35.59
N GLY A 164 5.57 -16.14 35.01
CA GLY A 164 6.31 -16.08 33.75
C GLY A 164 5.40 -15.88 32.54
N ARG A 165 4.21 -16.49 32.56
CA ARG A 165 3.18 -16.31 31.52
C ARG A 165 2.63 -14.89 31.48
N LYS A 166 2.42 -14.26 32.65
CA LYS A 166 2.00 -12.85 32.76
C LYS A 166 3.00 -11.90 32.08
N ALA A 167 4.27 -12.07 32.38
CA ALA A 167 5.33 -11.23 31.82
C ALA A 167 5.46 -11.40 30.30
N LEU A 168 5.36 -12.65 29.81
CA LEU A 168 5.43 -12.95 28.38
C LEU A 168 4.22 -12.40 27.61
N LEU A 169 3.01 -12.55 28.15
CA LEU A 169 1.80 -11.99 27.53
C LEU A 169 1.85 -10.46 27.47
N LYS A 170 2.27 -9.81 28.55
CA LYS A 170 2.46 -8.35 28.57
C LYS A 170 3.48 -7.89 27.52
N ALA A 171 4.62 -8.58 27.43
CA ALA A 171 5.64 -8.27 26.42
C ALA A 171 5.13 -8.45 24.98
N LEU A 172 4.27 -9.46 24.73
CA LEU A 172 3.61 -9.64 23.43
C LEU A 172 2.62 -8.51 23.15
N ILE A 173 1.78 -8.13 24.11
CA ILE A 173 0.84 -7.00 23.98
C ILE A 173 1.62 -5.71 23.66
N ASP A 174 2.68 -5.41 24.39
CA ASP A 174 3.51 -4.21 24.18
C ASP A 174 4.23 -4.24 22.82
N LYS A 175 4.58 -5.43 22.30
CA LYS A 175 5.14 -5.59 20.96
C LYS A 175 4.09 -5.34 19.88
N VAL A 176 2.89 -5.90 20.03
CA VAL A 176 1.77 -5.68 19.10
C VAL A 176 1.38 -4.20 19.08
N LYS A 177 1.28 -3.54 20.24
CA LYS A 177 0.97 -2.10 20.34
C LYS A 177 1.98 -1.26 19.53
N ARG A 178 3.29 -1.48 19.73
CA ARG A 178 4.34 -0.78 18.94
C ARG A 178 4.25 -1.04 17.44
N THR A 179 4.03 -2.28 17.03
CA THR A 179 3.89 -2.59 15.60
C THR A 179 2.65 -1.91 15.00
N VAL A 180 1.53 -1.84 15.73
CA VAL A 180 0.34 -1.13 15.25
C VAL A 180 0.60 0.39 15.17
N GLU A 181 1.31 0.97 16.13
CA GLU A 181 1.72 2.38 16.08
C GLU A 181 2.59 2.67 14.85
N GLU A 182 3.64 1.89 14.61
CA GLU A 182 4.53 2.02 13.44
C GLU A 182 3.75 1.92 12.11
N TRP A 183 2.79 1.00 12.03
CA TRP A 183 1.96 0.83 10.83
C TRP A 183 0.97 1.97 10.65
N THR A 184 0.48 2.56 11.74
CA THR A 184 -0.43 3.71 11.69
C THR A 184 0.32 4.93 11.17
N GLU A 185 1.52 5.20 11.68
CA GLU A 185 2.40 6.27 11.17
C GLU A 185 2.70 6.08 9.68
N TRP A 186 3.06 4.86 9.27
CA TRP A 186 3.31 4.56 7.86
C TRP A 186 2.07 4.73 6.97
N ALA A 187 0.88 4.38 7.47
CA ALA A 187 -0.37 4.56 6.75
C ALA A 187 -0.70 6.05 6.54
N GLU A 188 -0.48 6.88 7.56
CA GLU A 188 -0.65 8.34 7.46
C GLU A 188 0.32 8.94 6.43
N GLU A 189 1.61 8.59 6.51
CA GLU A 189 2.62 9.04 5.52
C GLU A 189 2.25 8.60 4.09
N TYR A 190 1.74 7.37 3.94
CA TYR A 190 1.32 6.86 2.64
C TYR A 190 0.11 7.62 2.09
N GLU A 191 -0.90 7.94 2.91
CA GLU A 191 -2.05 8.75 2.51
C GLU A 191 -1.64 10.17 2.11
N GLU A 192 -0.73 10.81 2.86
CA GLU A 192 -0.18 12.12 2.50
C GLU A 192 0.54 12.10 1.15
N GLU A 193 1.34 11.07 0.89
CA GLU A 193 2.05 10.92 -0.38
C GLU A 193 1.09 10.65 -1.54
N GLN A 194 0.04 9.85 -1.34
CA GLN A 194 -1.02 9.66 -2.34
C GLN A 194 -1.74 10.97 -2.65
N GLN A 195 -2.05 11.76 -1.63
CA GLN A 195 -2.69 13.07 -1.80
C GLN A 195 -1.76 14.03 -2.56
N ARG A 196 -0.47 14.07 -2.21
CA ARG A 196 0.54 14.89 -2.91
C ARG A 196 0.63 14.53 -4.40
N LEU A 197 0.64 13.24 -4.72
CA LEU A 197 0.66 12.76 -6.11
C LEU A 197 -0.64 13.09 -6.85
N ALA A 198 -1.80 13.00 -6.18
CA ALA A 198 -3.08 13.39 -6.76
C ALA A 198 -3.12 14.89 -7.10
N ASP A 199 -2.60 15.75 -6.22
CA ASP A 199 -2.51 17.19 -6.46
C ASP A 199 -1.54 17.53 -7.60
N GLU A 200 -0.37 16.88 -7.65
CA GLU A 200 0.60 17.04 -8.74
C GLU A 200 -0.01 16.62 -10.10
N PHE A 201 -0.78 15.53 -10.11
CA PHE A 201 -1.48 15.07 -11.30
C PHE A 201 -2.59 16.04 -11.73
N ALA A 202 -3.35 16.59 -10.78
CA ALA A 202 -4.38 17.59 -11.06
C ALA A 202 -3.77 18.87 -11.65
N GLU A 203 -2.64 19.34 -11.11
CA GLU A 203 -1.92 20.51 -11.63
C GLU A 203 -1.45 20.28 -13.07
N LYS A 204 -0.79 19.15 -13.35
CA LYS A 204 -0.33 18.81 -14.71
C LYS A 204 -1.48 18.67 -15.69
N THR A 205 -2.61 18.12 -15.25
CA THR A 205 -3.82 18.00 -16.08
C THR A 205 -4.38 19.38 -16.42
N ALA A 206 -4.44 20.30 -15.45
CA ALA A 206 -4.86 21.68 -15.68
C ALA A 206 -3.90 22.45 -16.62
N GLU A 207 -2.59 22.25 -16.46
CA GLU A 207 -1.58 22.83 -17.36
C GLU A 207 -1.76 22.33 -18.80
N LEU A 208 -1.90 21.02 -18.99
CA LEU A 208 -2.14 20.42 -20.31
C LEU A 208 -3.43 20.93 -20.94
N GLN A 209 -4.50 21.04 -20.16
CA GLN A 209 -5.77 21.58 -20.63
C GLN A 209 -5.63 23.05 -21.07
N SER A 210 -4.93 23.87 -20.29
CA SER A 210 -4.63 25.26 -20.64
C SER A 210 -3.81 25.36 -21.93
N ARG A 211 -2.81 24.49 -22.11
CA ARG A 211 -2.01 24.41 -23.35
C ARG A 211 -2.87 24.00 -24.55
N ILE A 212 -3.78 23.04 -24.38
CA ILE A 212 -4.72 22.64 -25.44
C ILE A 212 -5.62 23.83 -25.81
N GLU A 213 -6.17 24.55 -24.84
CA GLU A 213 -6.97 25.75 -25.11
C GLU A 213 -6.17 26.87 -25.78
N ALA A 214 -4.92 27.08 -25.36
CA ALA A 214 -4.03 28.05 -25.99
C ALA A 214 -3.71 27.68 -27.44
N VAL A 215 -3.50 26.40 -27.73
CA VAL A 215 -3.35 25.87 -29.09
C VAL A 215 -4.66 26.04 -29.87
N GLN A 216 -5.82 25.76 -29.29
CA GLN A 216 -7.11 25.99 -29.98
C GLN A 216 -7.39 27.47 -30.26
N LYS A 217 -6.93 28.37 -29.39
CA LYS A 217 -7.03 29.83 -29.55
C LYS A 217 -5.92 30.42 -30.43
N GLN A 218 -4.83 29.68 -30.67
CA GLN A 218 -3.75 30.15 -31.53
C GLN A 218 -4.31 30.32 -32.94
N ASP A 219 -4.15 31.55 -33.44
CA ASP A 219 -4.43 31.86 -34.82
C ASP A 219 -3.37 31.17 -35.68
N PHE A 220 -3.64 29.95 -36.11
CA PHE A 220 -2.77 29.22 -37.03
C PHE A 220 -2.78 29.79 -38.45
N LYS A 221 -3.44 30.93 -38.67
CA LYS A 221 -3.41 31.62 -39.95
C LYS A 221 -1.98 31.88 -40.42
N GLY A 222 -1.68 31.47 -41.63
CA GLY A 222 -0.36 31.52 -42.25
C GLY A 222 0.56 30.34 -41.91
N SER A 223 0.19 29.46 -40.97
CA SER A 223 1.01 28.31 -40.60
C SER A 223 0.96 27.22 -41.65
N ARG A 224 2.11 26.55 -41.90
CA ARG A 224 2.17 25.37 -42.78
C ARG A 224 1.64 24.13 -42.07
N VAL A 225 0.75 23.41 -42.74
CA VAL A 225 0.10 22.20 -42.24
C VAL A 225 0.30 21.03 -43.20
N VAL A 226 0.40 19.83 -42.65
CA VAL A 226 0.30 18.57 -43.39
C VAL A 226 -1.02 17.92 -43.03
N VAL A 227 -1.78 17.50 -44.04
CA VAL A 227 -3.08 16.88 -43.80
C VAL A 227 -2.91 15.39 -43.49
N ARG A 228 -3.60 14.88 -42.47
CA ARG A 228 -3.58 13.45 -42.09
C ARG A 228 -4.95 12.97 -41.59
N GLY A 229 -5.15 11.65 -41.62
CA GLY A 229 -6.31 11.01 -40.99
C GLY A 229 -7.66 11.33 -41.64
N VAL A 230 -7.68 11.85 -42.87
CA VAL A 230 -8.93 12.06 -43.62
C VAL A 230 -9.47 10.70 -44.06
N LYS A 231 -10.57 10.26 -43.43
CA LYS A 231 -11.21 8.96 -43.68
C LYS A 231 -12.21 8.96 -44.85
N ILE A 232 -12.60 10.14 -45.34
CA ILE A 232 -13.56 10.26 -46.44
C ILE A 232 -12.81 9.93 -47.74
N GLU A 233 -13.20 8.86 -48.43
CA GLU A 233 -12.52 8.35 -49.65
C GLU A 233 -12.29 9.44 -50.70
N LYS A 234 -13.29 10.30 -50.94
CA LYS A 234 -13.20 11.44 -51.87
C LYS A 234 -12.02 12.37 -51.58
N TYR A 235 -11.61 12.47 -50.31
CA TYR A 235 -10.56 13.37 -49.84
C TYR A 235 -9.34 12.63 -49.27
N ALA A 236 -9.31 11.30 -49.33
CA ALA A 236 -8.21 10.50 -48.79
C ALA A 236 -6.87 10.80 -49.49
N HIS A 237 -6.91 11.23 -50.76
CA HIS A 237 -5.76 11.66 -51.55
C HIS A 237 -5.06 12.93 -51.01
N LEU A 238 -5.68 13.63 -50.06
CA LEU A 238 -5.10 14.81 -49.42
C LEU A 238 -4.21 14.44 -48.22
N ASN A 239 -4.24 13.20 -47.75
CA ASN A 239 -3.37 12.75 -46.67
C ASN A 239 -1.91 12.78 -47.14
N GLY A 240 -1.05 13.48 -46.39
CA GLY A 240 0.36 13.70 -46.72
C GLY A 240 0.62 15.00 -47.50
N THR A 241 -0.42 15.68 -47.99
CA THR A 241 -0.27 16.91 -48.76
C THR A 241 -0.04 18.11 -47.84
N GLU A 242 0.87 19.00 -48.24
CA GLU A 242 1.16 20.26 -47.53
C GLU A 242 0.21 21.38 -47.96
N GLY A 243 -0.17 22.22 -47.00
CA GLY A 243 -0.96 23.42 -47.22
C GLY A 243 -0.65 24.50 -46.21
N MET A 244 -1.37 25.61 -46.30
CA MET A 244 -1.30 26.75 -45.40
C MET A 244 -2.69 27.00 -44.82
N ALA A 245 -2.79 27.09 -43.50
CA ALA A 245 -4.04 27.44 -42.83
C ALA A 245 -4.34 28.93 -43.09
N GLU A 246 -5.51 29.26 -43.64
CA GLU A 246 -5.84 30.62 -44.08
C GLU A 246 -6.86 31.31 -43.16
N SER A 247 -7.89 30.58 -42.73
CA SER A 247 -8.90 31.10 -41.81
C SER A 247 -9.60 29.98 -41.04
N TYR A 248 -10.10 30.29 -39.85
CA TYR A 248 -10.90 29.37 -39.05
C TYR A 248 -12.39 29.68 -39.17
N ASP A 249 -13.19 28.70 -39.60
CA ASP A 249 -14.65 28.78 -39.58
C ASP A 249 -15.15 28.33 -38.20
N ALA A 250 -15.39 29.29 -37.30
CA ALA A 250 -15.87 29.04 -35.93
C ALA A 250 -17.25 28.34 -35.89
N LYS A 251 -18.10 28.49 -36.91
CA LYS A 251 -19.41 27.81 -36.94
C LYS A 251 -19.26 26.32 -37.21
N LYS A 252 -18.28 25.95 -38.05
CA LYS A 252 -18.03 24.55 -38.42
C LYS A 252 -16.90 23.90 -37.64
N GLN A 253 -16.19 24.68 -36.83
CA GLN A 253 -15.00 24.26 -36.08
C GLN A 253 -13.94 23.63 -37.00
N ARG A 254 -13.64 24.30 -38.12
CA ARG A 254 -12.76 23.80 -39.19
C ARG A 254 -11.87 24.90 -39.73
N TRP A 255 -10.64 24.55 -40.06
CA TRP A 255 -9.68 25.42 -40.75
C TRP A 255 -9.87 25.32 -42.26
N MET A 256 -9.87 26.46 -42.93
CA MET A 256 -9.71 26.55 -44.37
C MET A 256 -8.23 26.43 -44.70
N VAL A 257 -7.87 25.38 -45.45
CA VAL A 257 -6.49 25.11 -45.86
C VAL A 257 -6.33 25.38 -47.35
N LYS A 258 -5.35 26.20 -47.70
CA LYS A 258 -4.92 26.48 -49.06
C LYS A 258 -3.71 25.62 -49.41
N TRP A 259 -3.78 24.86 -50.50
CA TRP A 259 -2.73 23.91 -50.87
C TRP A 259 -1.51 24.62 -51.45
N MET A 260 -0.32 24.09 -51.14
CA MET A 260 0.96 24.58 -51.66
C MET A 260 1.42 23.60 -52.76
N GLY A 261 1.19 23.91 -54.04
CA GLY A 261 1.54 23.04 -55.19
C GLY A 261 0.90 23.53 -56.50
N GLU A 262 1.18 22.89 -57.65
CA GLU A 262 0.70 23.35 -58.99
C GLU A 262 -0.84 23.46 -59.09
N ASP A 263 -1.59 22.78 -58.23
CA ASP A 263 -3.06 22.81 -58.15
C ASP A 263 -3.61 23.97 -57.27
N VAL A 264 -2.97 25.15 -57.28
CA VAL A 264 -3.38 26.36 -56.51
C VAL A 264 -4.81 26.83 -56.84
N THR A 265 -5.36 26.40 -57.98
CA THR A 265 -6.69 26.81 -58.46
C THR A 265 -7.84 26.17 -57.69
N ARG A 266 -7.59 25.14 -56.87
CA ARG A 266 -8.67 24.51 -56.09
C ARG A 266 -9.07 25.40 -54.91
N PRO A 267 -10.37 25.61 -54.68
CA PRO A 267 -10.84 26.33 -53.49
C PRO A 267 -10.37 25.61 -52.23
N GLY A 268 -9.99 26.38 -51.21
CA GLY A 268 -9.53 25.84 -49.93
C GLY A 268 -10.54 24.89 -49.31
N LEU A 269 -10.05 23.82 -48.68
CA LEU A 269 -10.91 22.80 -48.06
C LEU A 269 -11.04 23.06 -46.56
N LEU A 270 -12.25 22.88 -46.02
CA LEU A 270 -12.53 22.97 -44.59
C LEU A 270 -12.22 21.65 -43.89
N LEU A 271 -11.10 21.62 -43.18
CA LEU A 271 -10.58 20.46 -42.46
C LEU A 271 -10.72 20.64 -40.96
N LYS A 272 -10.98 19.54 -40.23
CA LYS A 272 -10.99 19.57 -38.77
C LYS A 272 -9.57 19.78 -38.25
N PRO A 273 -9.37 20.43 -37.08
CA PRO A 273 -8.05 20.54 -36.46
C PRO A 273 -7.33 19.19 -36.30
N GLU A 274 -8.07 18.13 -35.95
CA GLU A 274 -7.57 16.74 -35.86
C GLU A 274 -6.93 16.21 -37.15
N ASN A 275 -7.29 16.78 -38.30
CA ASN A 275 -6.75 16.38 -39.60
C ASN A 275 -5.53 17.20 -40.04
N LEU A 276 -5.08 18.15 -39.23
CA LEU A 276 -3.98 19.06 -39.54
C LEU A 276 -2.84 18.82 -38.58
N MET A 277 -1.67 18.49 -39.12
CA MET A 277 -0.44 18.57 -38.36
C MET A 277 0.29 19.84 -38.74
N PHE A 278 0.39 20.77 -37.80
CA PHE A 278 1.20 21.98 -37.98
C PHE A 278 2.67 21.56 -38.04
N THR A 279 3.33 21.85 -39.15
CA THR A 279 4.73 21.43 -39.39
C THR A 279 5.68 21.99 -38.33
N ASP A 280 5.46 23.22 -37.88
CA ASP A 280 6.25 23.85 -36.82
C ASP A 280 6.04 23.16 -35.46
N ALA A 281 4.79 22.83 -35.12
CA ALA A 281 4.48 22.07 -33.91
C ALA A 281 5.02 20.64 -33.97
N TYR A 282 5.00 20.01 -35.15
CA TYR A 282 5.55 18.68 -35.35
C TYR A 282 7.08 18.67 -35.19
N LYS A 283 7.76 19.70 -35.71
CA LYS A 283 9.19 19.89 -35.51
C LYS A 283 9.52 20.12 -34.03
N MET A 284 8.75 20.96 -33.33
CA MET A 284 8.89 21.14 -31.88
C MET A 284 8.65 19.84 -31.10
N MET A 285 7.63 19.04 -31.45
CA MET A 285 7.39 17.73 -30.82
C MET A 285 8.53 16.76 -31.07
N GLN A 286 9.10 16.71 -32.28
CA GLN A 286 10.26 15.88 -32.57
C GLN A 286 11.50 16.33 -31.79
N GLU A 287 11.74 17.64 -31.69
CA GLU A 287 12.84 18.19 -30.89
C GLU A 287 12.65 17.89 -29.39
N MET A 288 11.43 18.03 -28.88
CA MET A 288 11.07 17.66 -27.49
C MET A 288 11.27 16.17 -27.21
N GLU A 289 10.86 15.28 -28.13
CA GLU A 289 11.05 13.84 -27.96
C GLU A 289 12.54 13.47 -27.97
N GLN A 290 13.32 14.09 -28.85
CA GLN A 290 14.78 13.92 -28.85
C GLN A 290 15.42 14.41 -27.54
N LEU A 291 14.92 15.50 -26.95
CA LEU A 291 15.38 15.97 -25.65
C LEU A 291 15.00 15.00 -24.52
N ARG A 292 13.78 14.43 -24.55
CA ARG A 292 13.32 13.44 -23.57
C ARG A 292 14.17 12.17 -23.61
N VAL A 293 14.40 11.62 -24.79
CA VAL A 293 15.27 10.44 -24.98
C VAL A 293 16.69 10.71 -24.47
N LYS A 294 17.24 11.90 -24.75
CA LYS A 294 18.55 12.30 -24.22
C LYS A 294 18.57 12.42 -22.69
N GLU A 295 17.48 12.85 -22.07
CA GLU A 295 17.37 12.96 -20.62
C GLU A 295 17.24 11.58 -19.97
N ASP A 296 16.42 10.69 -20.53
CA ASP A 296 16.30 9.31 -20.06
C ASP A 296 17.65 8.58 -20.14
N ASP A 297 18.39 8.75 -21.24
CA ASP A 297 19.76 8.25 -21.38
C ASP A 297 20.70 8.83 -20.32
N ARG A 298 20.55 10.12 -19.98
CA ARG A 298 21.34 10.78 -18.94
C ARG A 298 21.04 10.20 -17.56
N ILE A 299 19.77 9.93 -17.26
CA ILE A 299 19.33 9.30 -16.01
C ILE A 299 19.85 7.88 -15.92
N ALA A 300 19.72 7.09 -16.99
CA ALA A 300 20.21 5.72 -17.06
C ALA A 300 21.74 5.62 -16.85
N ARG A 301 22.51 6.56 -17.41
CA ARG A 301 23.96 6.63 -17.15
C ARG A 301 24.28 7.00 -15.71
N LYS A 302 23.51 7.90 -15.10
CA LYS A 302 23.69 8.28 -13.69
C LYS A 302 23.36 7.13 -12.74
N SER A 303 22.31 6.35 -13.02
CA SER A 303 21.95 5.18 -12.21
C SER A 303 22.98 4.06 -12.35
N ALA A 304 23.45 3.77 -13.57
CA ALA A 304 24.53 2.80 -13.81
C ALA A 304 25.82 3.18 -13.06
N GLY A 305 26.24 4.45 -13.13
CA GLY A 305 27.44 4.91 -12.42
C GLY A 305 27.31 4.93 -10.90
N ARG A 306 26.09 4.95 -10.34
CA ARG A 306 25.87 4.77 -8.89
C ARG A 306 25.98 3.30 -8.49
N ALA A 307 25.45 2.40 -9.32
CA ALA A 307 25.52 0.95 -9.08
C ALA A 307 26.97 0.45 -9.06
N GLU A 308 27.81 0.90 -9.99
CA GLU A 308 29.24 0.55 -10.02
C GLU A 308 29.97 1.04 -8.76
N LYS A 309 29.72 2.28 -8.33
CA LYS A 309 30.32 2.82 -7.10
C LYS A 309 29.88 2.08 -5.83
N SER A 310 28.63 1.59 -5.78
CA SER A 310 28.16 0.78 -4.65
C SER A 310 28.73 -0.63 -4.62
N SER A 311 29.27 -1.15 -5.74
CA SER A 311 29.93 -2.46 -5.78
C SER A 311 31.41 -2.43 -5.43
N GLU A 312 32.04 -1.25 -5.47
CA GLU A 312 33.44 -1.05 -5.08
C GLU A 312 33.64 -0.70 -3.60
N ALA A 313 32.57 -0.30 -2.91
CA ALA A 313 32.55 0.05 -1.49
C ALA A 313 32.16 -1.16 -0.63
#